data_AF-A0A7W2LU30-F1
#
_entry.id   AF-A0A7W2LU30-F1
#
_cell.length_a   1.000
_cell.length_b   1.000
_cell.length_c   1.000
_cell.angle_alpha   90.00
_cell.angle_beta   90.00
_cell.angle_gamma   90.00
#
_symmetry.space_group_name_H-M   'P 1'
#
loop_
_entity.id
_entity.type
_entity.pdbx_description
1 polymer ?
#
loop_
_entity_poly.entity_id
_entity_poly.type
_entity_poly.pdbx_seq_one_letter_code
_entity_poly.pdbx_strand_id
1 'polypeptide(L)'
;METLRTIKSDLVRTAEHLDQLSQAMSGHVRFMLARGSSPGDIDVTAHVRAIDGVAEQLRAVAARMDGGERAGESWPQRQPSET
;
A
#
# COMPACT_ATOMS: atom_id res chain seq x y z
N MET A 1 -17.25 4.79 -11.50
CA MET A 1 -15.92 4.15 -11.63
C MET A 1 -14.75 5.11 -11.36
N GLU A 2 -14.90 6.42 -11.53
CA GLU A 2 -13.84 7.42 -11.27
C GLU A 2 -13.29 7.36 -9.84
N THR A 3 -14.15 7.28 -8.82
CA THR A 3 -13.73 7.24 -7.40
C THR A 3 -12.88 6.02 -7.05
N LEU A 4 -13.18 4.83 -7.59
CA LEU A 4 -12.38 3.62 -7.34
C LEU A 4 -10.99 3.73 -7.98
N ARG A 5 -10.89 4.35 -9.16
CA ARG A 5 -9.60 4.63 -9.81
C ARG A 5 -8.78 5.64 -9.01
N THR A 6 -9.42 6.68 -8.46
CA THR A 6 -8.77 7.64 -7.56
C THR A 6 -8.26 6.96 -6.29
N ILE A 7 -9.10 6.17 -5.61
CA ILE A 7 -8.70 5.44 -4.40
C ILE A 7 -7.51 4.51 -4.70
N LYS A 8 -7.54 3.77 -5.81
CA LYS A 8 -6.42 2.92 -6.23
C LYS A 8 -5.14 3.75 -6.41
N SER A 9 -5.22 4.85 -7.14
CA SER A 9 -4.08 5.74 -7.38
C SER A 9 -3.49 6.26 -6.06
N ASP A 10 -4.36 6.64 -5.12
CA ASP A 10 -3.94 7.16 -3.82
C ASP A 10 -3.26 6.10 -2.96
N LEU A 11 -3.75 4.85 -2.98
CA LEU A 11 -3.11 3.72 -2.27
C LEU A 11 -1.71 3.46 -2.81
N VAL A 12 -1.54 3.43 -4.13
CA VAL A 12 -0.22 3.23 -4.77
C VAL A 12 0.72 4.37 -4.42
N ARG A 13 0.26 5.63 -4.54
CA ARG A 13 1.07 6.81 -4.22
C ARG A 13 1.47 6.87 -2.76
N THR A 14 0.57 6.47 -1.86
CA THR A 14 0.87 6.40 -0.43
C THR A 14 1.93 5.33 -0.15
N ALA A 15 1.86 4.16 -0.80
CA ALA A 15 2.90 3.14 -0.69
C ALA A 15 4.27 3.66 -1.18
N GLU A 16 4.31 4.41 -2.29
CA GLU A 16 5.55 5.03 -2.78
C GLU A 16 6.13 6.06 -1.80
N HIS A 17 5.29 6.87 -1.16
CA HIS A 17 5.75 7.81 -0.13
C HIS A 17 6.30 7.09 1.11
N LEU A 18 5.70 5.95 1.49
CA LEU A 18 6.18 5.13 2.59
C LEU A 18 7.54 4.49 2.29
N ASP A 19 7.76 4.02 1.06
CA ASP A 19 9.07 3.52 0.63
C ASP A 19 10.15 4.61 0.71
N GLN A 20 9.84 5.84 0.27
CA GLN A 20 10.76 6.97 0.37
C GLN A 20 11.10 7.31 1.83
N LEU A 21 10.10 7.28 2.72
CA LEU A 21 10.30 7.48 4.14
C LEU A 21 11.17 6.39 4.76
N SER A 22 10.90 5.11 4.43
CA SER A 22 11.68 3.95 4.87
C SER A 22 13.15 4.08 4.45
N GLN A 23 13.42 4.49 3.22
CA GLN A 23 14.78 4.73 2.72
C GLN A 23 15.48 5.86 3.49
N ALA A 24 14.80 6.98 3.72
CA ALA A 24 15.36 8.10 4.47
C ALA A 24 15.70 7.69 5.92
N MET A 25 14.78 7.00 6.59
CA MET A 25 14.98 6.49 7.96
C MET A 25 16.13 5.47 8.02
N SER A 26 16.21 4.57 7.04
CA SER A 26 17.33 3.62 6.92
C SER A 26 18.68 4.32 6.77
N GLY A 27 18.73 5.39 5.98
CA GLY A 27 19.92 6.24 5.86
C GLY A 27 20.31 6.89 7.19
N HIS A 28 19.33 7.39 7.93
CA HIS A 28 19.54 7.98 9.25
C HIS A 28 20.11 6.97 10.26
N VAL A 29 19.56 5.75 10.32
CA VAL A 29 20.08 4.67 11.18
C VAL A 29 21.53 4.35 10.86
N ARG A 30 21.85 4.16 9.57
CA ARG A 30 23.24 3.90 9.13
C ARG A 30 24.19 5.02 9.54
N PHE A 31 23.75 6.27 9.39
CA PHE A 31 24.53 7.43 9.81
C PHE A 31 24.77 7.45 11.33
N MET A 32 23.74 7.20 12.14
CA MET A 32 23.88 7.14 13.61
C MET A 32 24.86 6.05 14.05
N LEU A 33 24.73 4.85 13.48
CA LEU A 33 25.63 3.72 13.77
C LEU A 33 27.08 4.06 13.39
N ALA A 34 27.31 4.67 12.23
CA ALA A 34 28.64 5.07 11.78
C ALA A 34 29.31 6.12 12.70
N ARG A 35 28.52 6.96 13.36
CA ARG A 35 29.02 7.95 14.34
C ARG A 35 29.21 7.38 15.75
N GLY A 36 29.03 6.07 15.95
CA GLY A 36 29.11 5.44 17.27
C GLY A 36 28.02 5.90 18.23
N SER A 37 26.94 6.49 17.71
CA SER A 37 25.78 6.85 18.51
C SER A 37 25.00 5.57 18.82
N SER A 38 24.71 5.32 20.09
CA SER A 38 23.71 4.30 20.42
C SER A 38 22.38 4.75 19.81
N PRO A 39 21.64 3.88 19.12
CA PRO A 39 20.21 4.12 18.92
C PRO A 39 19.62 4.38 20.31
N GLY A 40 18.82 5.45 20.46
CA GLY A 40 18.10 5.70 21.71
C GLY A 40 17.06 4.60 21.97
N ASP A 41 16.19 4.79 22.97
CA ASP A 41 15.12 3.84 23.34
C ASP A 41 14.15 3.48 22.19
N ILE A 42 14.22 4.18 21.05
CA ILE A 42 13.41 3.95 19.87
C ILE A 42 14.17 3.04 18.90
N ASP A 43 13.64 1.83 18.68
CA ASP A 43 14.11 0.92 17.63
C ASP A 43 13.63 1.40 16.24
N VAL A 44 14.39 2.33 15.66
CA VAL A 44 14.14 2.86 14.32
C VAL A 44 14.17 1.74 13.26
N THR A 45 14.91 0.66 13.49
CA THR A 45 14.95 -0.49 12.55
C THR A 45 13.62 -1.23 12.54
N ALA A 46 13.00 -1.43 13.72
CA ALA A 46 11.67 -2.00 13.79
C ALA A 46 10.62 -1.12 13.10
N HIS A 47 10.72 0.21 13.23
CA HIS A 47 9.82 1.14 12.54
C HIS A 47 9.99 1.11 11.02
N VAL A 48 11.22 1.04 10.50
CA VAL A 48 11.49 0.87 9.06
C VAL A 48 10.78 -0.38 8.53
N ARG A 49 10.91 -1.52 9.22
CA ARG A 49 10.23 -2.78 8.82
C ARG A 49 8.71 -2.66 8.84
N ALA A 50 8.16 -1.96 9.83
CA ALA A 50 6.72 -1.74 9.92
C ALA A 50 6.22 -0.88 8.75
N ILE A 51 6.97 0.16 8.36
CA ILE A 51 6.66 1.02 7.21
C ILE A 51 6.66 0.20 5.90
N ASP A 52 7.69 -0.62 5.68
CA ASP A 52 7.78 -1.50 4.51
C ASP A 52 6.56 -2.44 4.42
N GLY A 53 6.16 -3.03 5.56
CA GLY A 53 4.98 -3.90 5.63
C GLY A 53 3.67 -3.18 5.31
N VAL A 54 3.49 -1.93 5.75
CA VAL A 54 2.31 -1.13 5.41
C VAL A 54 2.30 -0.79 3.92
N ALA A 55 3.45 -0.40 3.35
CA ALA A 55 3.55 -0.11 1.92
C ALA A 55 3.17 -1.32 1.06
N GLU A 56 3.60 -2.53 1.45
CA GLU A 56 3.22 -3.77 0.77
C GLU A 56 1.71 -4.07 0.88
N GLN A 57 1.10 -3.85 2.05
CA GLN A 57 -0.35 -4.01 2.23
C GLN A 57 -1.15 -3.05 1.36
N LEU A 58 -0.74 -1.79 1.26
CA LEU A 58 -1.38 -0.80 0.39
C LEU A 58 -1.35 -1.22 -1.08
N ARG A 59 -0.21 -1.74 -1.55
CA ARG A 59 -0.08 -2.30 -2.91
C ARG A 59 -0.96 -3.52 -3.11
N ALA A 60 -1.03 -4.41 -2.13
CA ALA A 60 -1.86 -5.61 -2.20
C ALA A 60 -3.35 -5.26 -2.29
N VAL A 61 -3.82 -4.26 -1.53
CA VAL A 61 -5.19 -3.76 -1.63
C VAL A 61 -5.44 -3.14 -3.01
N ALA A 62 -4.54 -2.27 -3.50
CA ALA A 62 -4.67 -1.67 -4.82
C ALA A 62 -4.71 -2.71 -5.95
N ALA A 63 -3.90 -3.77 -5.87
CA ALA A 63 -3.89 -4.87 -6.84
C ALA A 63 -5.18 -5.70 -6.82
N ARG A 64 -5.78 -5.90 -5.64
CA ARG A 64 -7.08 -6.60 -5.52
C ARG A 64 -8.22 -5.81 -6.16
N MET A 65 -8.12 -4.49 -6.20
CA MET A 65 -9.12 -3.65 -6.88
C MET A 65 -9.14 -3.88 -8.41
N ASP A 66 -8.02 -4.30 -9.00
CA ASP A 66 -7.93 -4.65 -10.43
C ASP A 66 -8.67 -5.96 -10.78
N GLY A 67 -8.82 -6.86 -9.81
CA GLY A 67 -9.58 -8.09 -9.97
C GLY A 67 -11.10 -7.90 -9.98
N GLY A 68 -11.59 -6.74 -9.51
CA GLY A 68 -13.02 -6.43 -9.41
C GLY A 68 -13.67 -5.91 -10.69
N GLU A 69 -12.90 -5.39 -11.65
CA GLU A 69 -13.43 -4.83 -12.92
C GLU A 69 -13.91 -5.91 -13.91
N ARG A 70 -13.60 -7.20 -13.70
CA ARG A 70 -14.03 -8.31 -14.59
C ARG A 70 -15.34 -9.01 -14.20
N ALA A 71 -15.94 -8.69 -13.06
CA ALA A 71 -17.15 -9.36 -12.56
C ALA A 71 -18.46 -8.58 -12.86
N GLY A 72 -18.43 -7.62 -13.79
CA GLY A 72 -19.57 -6.77 -14.16
C GLY A 72 -20.40 -7.25 -15.35
N GLU A 73 -19.94 -8.23 -16.13
CA GLU A 73 -20.60 -8.67 -17.37
C GLU A 73 -20.94 -10.16 -17.30
N SER A 74 -21.98 -10.52 -16.54
CA SER A 74 -22.82 -11.71 -16.80
C SER A 74 -23.84 -11.87 -15.67
N TRP A 75 -24.73 -10.89 -15.52
CA TRP A 75 -26.00 -11.17 -14.86
C TRP A 75 -26.96 -11.71 -15.92
N PRO A 76 -27.45 -12.97 -15.82
CA PRO A 76 -28.44 -13.46 -16.77
C PRO A 76 -29.71 -12.62 -16.59
N GLN A 77 -30.08 -11.88 -17.64
CA GLN A 77 -31.36 -11.19 -17.71
C GLN A 77 -32.47 -12.23 -17.59
N ARG A 78 -33.20 -12.23 -16.46
CA ARG A 78 -34.46 -12.95 -16.39
C ARG A 78 -35.44 -12.26 -17.33
N GLN A 79 -35.86 -12.95 -18.38
CA GLN A 79 -37.01 -12.53 -19.17
C GLN A 79 -38.28 -12.73 -18.31
N PRO A 80 -39.24 -11.78 -18.34
CA PRO A 80 -40.51 -11.96 -17.66
C PRO A 80 -41.31 -13.04 -18.40
N SER A 81 -41.79 -14.04 -17.66
CA SER A 81 -42.73 -15.02 -18.17
C SER A 81 -44.11 -14.36 -18.29
N GLU A 82 -44.60 -14.22 -19.52
CA GLU A 82 -46.00 -13.86 -19.79
C GLU A 82 -46.89 -15.07 -19.44
N THR A 83 -47.81 -14.89 -18.50
CA THR A 83 -49.13 -15.57 -18.46
C THR A 83 -50.08 -14.78 -17.57
#